data_AF-A0AAX2AIV8-F1
#
_entry.id   AF-A0AAX2AIV8-F1
#
_cell.length_a   1.000
_cell.length_b   1.000
_cell.length_c   1.000
_cell.angle_alpha   90.00
_cell.angle_beta   90.00
_cell.angle_gamma   90.00
#
_symmetry.space_group_name_H-M   'P 1'
#
loop_
_entity.id
_entity.type
_entity.pdbx_description
1 polymer ?
#
loop_
_entity_poly.entity_id
_entity_poly.type
_entity_poly.pdbx_seq_one_letter_code
_entity_poly.pdbx_strand_id
1 'polypeptide(L)' 'MKKFNKLTELCKSRCFNLSLTWQKMTDWSVEIYVGYSSGSYEKKFYTDGHSKKKDAIKEAIKYMNELDKKGAITIAPQF' A
#
# COMPACT_ATOMS: atom_id res chain seq x y z
N MET A 1 4.65 5.08 -16.65
CA MET A 1 4.32 4.07 -15.60
C MET A 1 5.21 4.13 -14.35
N LYS A 2 6.10 5.12 -14.18
CA LYS A 2 7.10 5.19 -13.09
C LYS A 2 6.54 5.05 -11.66
N LYS A 3 5.32 5.54 -11.39
CA LYS A 3 4.70 5.51 -10.05
C LYS A 3 4.31 4.09 -9.59
N PHE A 4 3.81 3.25 -10.49
CA PHE A 4 3.45 1.88 -10.13
C PHE A 4 4.69 1.08 -9.73
N ASN A 5 5.78 1.17 -10.51
CA ASN A 5 7.04 0.51 -10.16
C ASN A 5 7.56 0.98 -8.80
N LYS A 6 7.48 2.28 -8.48
CA LYS A 6 7.85 2.79 -7.16
C LYS A 6 7.00 2.17 -6.05
N LEU A 7 5.69 2.04 -6.24
CA LEU A 7 4.81 1.39 -5.26
C LEU A 7 5.17 -0.09 -5.06
N THR A 8 5.39 -0.81 -6.16
CA THR A 8 5.78 -2.23 -6.12
C THR A 8 7.13 -2.42 -5.44
N GLU A 9 8.10 -1.56 -5.70
CA GLU A 9 9.43 -1.61 -5.08
C GLU A 9 9.35 -1.34 -3.57
N LEU A 10 8.58 -0.33 -3.16
CA LEU A 10 8.31 -0.05 -1.74
C LEU A 10 7.62 -1.23 -1.04
N CYS A 11 6.66 -1.89 -1.71
CA CYS A 11 6.00 -3.06 -1.15
C CYS A 11 6.96 -4.26 -1.05
N LYS A 12 7.73 -4.55 -2.11
CA LYS A 12 8.75 -5.62 -2.11
C LYS A 12 9.81 -5.41 -1.03
N SER A 13 10.31 -4.19 -0.88
CA SER A 13 11.31 -3.86 0.15
C SER A 13 10.81 -4.10 1.57
N ARG A 14 9.49 -4.10 1.79
CA ARG A 14 8.86 -4.32 3.11
C ARG A 14 8.20 -5.68 3.26
N CYS A 15 8.37 -6.57 2.27
CA CYS A 15 7.68 -7.85 2.21
C CYS A 15 6.14 -7.70 2.26
N PHE A 16 5.63 -6.60 1.71
CA PHE A 16 4.20 -6.34 1.57
C PHE A 16 3.71 -6.85 0.23
N ASN A 17 2.52 -7.44 0.23
CA ASN A 17 1.80 -7.79 -0.98
C ASN A 17 0.96 -6.61 -1.42
N LEU A 18 0.87 -6.42 -2.73
CA LEU A 18 0.07 -5.39 -3.38
C LEU A 18 -0.92 -6.08 -4.30
N SER A 19 -2.21 -5.85 -4.07
CA SER A 19 -3.26 -6.20 -5.02
C SER A 19 -3.85 -4.93 -5.63
N LEU A 20 -3.90 -4.90 -6.95
CA LEU A 20 -4.55 -3.83 -7.71
C LEU A 20 -5.64 -4.49 -8.55
N THR A 21 -6.88 -4.18 -8.24
CA THR A 21 -8.04 -4.76 -8.90
C THR A 21 -8.82 -3.65 -9.61
N TRP A 22 -9.39 -3.98 -10.76
CA TRP A 22 -10.38 -3.13 -11.42
C TRP A 22 -11.71 -3.87 -11.44
N GLN A 23 -12.76 -3.24 -10.93
CA GLN A 23 -14.10 -3.79 -10.93
C GLN A 23 -15.06 -2.78 -11.56
N LYS A 24 -16.01 -3.27 -12.36
CA LYS A 24 -16.99 -2.41 -13.05
C LYS A 24 -17.92 -1.65 -12.08
N MET A 25 -18.12 -2.17 -10.86
CA MET A 25 -18.92 -1.53 -9.80
C MET A 25 -18.10 -0.55 -8.92
N THR A 26 -16.85 -0.89 -8.62
CA THR A 26 -16.03 -0.25 -7.58
C THR A 26 -14.85 0.53 -8.14
N ASP A 27 -14.75 0.64 -9.47
CA ASP A 27 -13.64 1.23 -10.21
C ASP A 27 -12.28 0.59 -9.84
N TRP A 28 -11.17 1.35 -9.85
CA TRP A 28 -9.87 0.84 -9.43
C TRP A 28 -9.76 0.80 -7.91
N SER A 29 -9.36 -0.35 -7.39
CA SER A 29 -9.05 -0.56 -5.98
C SER A 29 -7.61 -1.02 -5.79
N VAL A 30 -6.98 -0.54 -4.72
CA VAL A 30 -5.64 -0.94 -4.29
C VAL A 30 -5.71 -1.45 -2.87
N GLU A 31 -5.14 -2.63 -2.66
CA GLU A 31 -4.99 -3.25 -1.35
C GLU A 31 -3.51 -3.56 -1.09
N ILE A 32 -3.04 -3.24 0.12
CA ILE A 32 -1.70 -3.60 0.61
C ILE A 32 -1.90 -4.45 1.86
N TYR A 33 -1.31 -5.64 1.87
CA TYR A 33 -1.47 -6.60 2.96
C TYR A 33 -0.19 -7.41 3.20
N VAL A 34 -0.12 -8.05 4.37
CA VAL A 34 0.97 -8.97 4.75
C VAL A 34 0.42 -10.30 5.23
N GLY A 35 1.28 -11.31 5.31
CA GLY A 35 1.00 -12.57 5.99
C GLY A 35 -0.04 -13.48 5.33
N TYR A 36 -0.36 -13.25 4.05
CA TYR A 36 -1.28 -14.10 3.28
C TYR A 36 -0.87 -15.57 3.27
N SER A 37 0.44 -15.86 3.26
CA SER A 37 0.96 -17.23 3.23
C SER A 37 1.00 -17.94 4.59
N SER A 38 0.88 -17.23 5.71
CA SER A 38 1.02 -17.80 7.07
C SER A 38 -0.30 -17.80 7.86
N GLY A 39 -1.43 -17.47 7.22
CA GLY A 39 -2.73 -17.37 7.89
C GLY A 39 -2.90 -16.10 8.74
N SER A 40 -1.85 -15.30 8.94
CA SER A 40 -1.90 -13.98 9.56
C SER A 40 -2.12 -12.91 8.50
N TYR A 41 -3.26 -12.98 7.79
CA TYR A 41 -3.63 -11.93 6.85
C TYR A 41 -3.84 -10.62 7.61
N GLU A 42 -2.97 -9.66 7.38
CA GLU A 42 -3.10 -8.33 7.95
C GLU A 42 -3.19 -7.30 6.83
N LYS A 43 -4.39 -6.73 6.68
CA LYS A 43 -4.65 -5.65 5.75
C LYS A 43 -4.06 -4.35 6.29
N LYS A 44 -3.03 -3.82 5.62
CA LYS A 44 -2.39 -2.56 5.99
C LYS A 44 -3.13 -1.36 5.40
N PHE A 45 -3.55 -1.47 4.14
CA PHE A 45 -4.17 -0.37 3.41
C PHE A 45 -5.18 -0.88 2.38
N TYR A 46 -6.26 -0.13 2.20
CA TYR A 46 -7.26 -0.39 1.17
C TYR A 46 -7.85 0.95 0.70
N THR A 47 -7.99 1.12 -0.61
CA THR A 47 -8.69 2.25 -1.23
C THR A 47 -9.44 1.76 -2.47
N ASP A 48 -10.62 2.29 -2.73
CA ASP A 48 -11.50 1.97 -3.84
C ASP A 48 -12.24 3.22 -4.33
N GLY A 49 -13.03 3.10 -5.42
CA GLY A 49 -13.77 4.23 -5.98
C GLY A 49 -12.93 5.16 -6.87
N HIS A 50 -11.75 4.70 -7.32
CA HIS A 50 -10.89 5.52 -8.19
C HIS A 50 -11.16 5.25 -9.66
N SER A 51 -11.84 6.16 -10.34
CA SER A 51 -12.05 6.04 -11.80
C SER A 51 -10.74 5.97 -12.60
N LYS A 52 -9.62 6.46 -12.02
CA LYS A 52 -8.28 6.41 -12.60
C LYS A 52 -7.34 5.57 -11.75
N LYS A 53 -6.76 4.52 -12.34
CA LYS A 53 -5.65 3.71 -11.76
C LYS A 53 -4.54 4.55 -11.12
N LYS A 54 -4.22 5.71 -11.71
CA LYS A 54 -3.14 6.59 -11.23
C LYS A 54 -3.45 7.23 -9.88
N ASP A 55 -4.71 7.52 -9.58
CA ASP A 55 -5.14 8.12 -8.32
C ASP A 55 -5.10 7.08 -7.21
N ALA A 56 -5.63 5.87 -7.45
CA ALA A 56 -5.51 4.75 -6.52
C ALA A 56 -4.05 4.46 -6.13
N ILE A 57 -3.16 4.41 -7.13
CA ILE A 57 -1.71 4.23 -6.89
C ILE A 57 -1.11 5.41 -6.12
N LYS A 58 -1.55 6.64 -6.38
CA LYS A 58 -1.02 7.83 -5.70
C LYS A 58 -1.37 7.81 -4.20
N GLU A 59 -2.58 7.40 -3.85
CA GLU A 59 -2.99 7.22 -2.45
C GLU A 59 -2.18 6.11 -1.77
N ALA A 60 -2.02 4.96 -2.42
CA ALA A 60 -1.23 3.86 -1.89
C ALA A 60 0.25 4.27 -1.67
N ILE A 61 0.84 5.03 -2.59
CA ILE A 61 2.19 5.60 -2.41
C ILE A 61 2.22 6.59 -1.25
N LYS A 62 1.20 7.45 -1.13
CA LYS A 62 1.13 8.42 -0.03
C LYS A 62 1.11 7.68 1.32
N TYR A 63 0.26 6.67 1.45
CA TYR A 63 0.22 5.80 2.63
C TYR A 63 1.58 5.17 2.93
N MET A 64 2.25 4.58 1.93
CA MET A 64 3.58 3.97 2.12
C MET A 64 4.64 4.99 2.57
N ASN A 65 4.62 6.23 2.05
CA ASN A 65 5.51 7.30 2.51
C ASN A 65 5.16 7.79 3.92
N GLU A 66 3.87 7.85 4.27
CA GLU A 66 3.47 8.20 5.64
C GLU A 66 3.83 7.10 6.63
N LEU A 67 3.75 5.84 6.22
CA LEU A 67 4.19 4.70 7.03
C LEU A 67 5.71 4.69 7.19
N ASP A 68 6.47 5.09 6.17
CA ASP A 68 7.92 5.34 6.27
C ASP A 68 8.22 6.45 7.30
N LYS A 69 7.54 7.58 7.20
CA LYS A 69 7.67 8.69 8.15
C LYS A 69 7.26 8.30 9.58
N LYS A 70 6.18 7.53 9.75
CA LYS A 70 5.74 7.03 11.06
C LYS A 70 6.65 5.95 11.61
N GLY A 71 7.23 5.10 10.77
CA GLY A 71 8.26 4.13 11.15
C GLY A 71 9.54 4.81 11.66
N ALA A 72 9.90 5.97 11.09
CA ALA A 72 10.97 6.82 11.60
C ALA A 72 10.66 7.49 12.96
N ILE A 73 9.41 7.47 13.44
CA ILE A 73 8.97 8.04 14.73
C ILE A 73 8.61 6.90 15.71
N THR A 74 9.32 5.77 15.68
CA THR A 74 9.24 4.73 16.74
C THR A 74 10.60 4.27 17.26
N ILE A 75 11.67 5.04 16.99
CA ILE A 75 12.91 5.00 17.77
C ILE A 75 13.27 6.40 18.29
N ALA A 76 12.35 7.04 19.00
CA ALA A 76 12.78 7.93 20.07
C ALA A 76 12.76 7.07 21.35
N PRO A 77 13.90 6.58 21.86
CA PRO A 77 13.93 6.09 23.22
C PRO A 77 13.52 7.27 24.11
N GLN A 78 12.39 7.14 24.81
CA GLN A 78 12.15 7.98 25.97
C GLN A 78 13.18 7.51 27.02
N PHE A 79 14.20 8.34 27.21
CA PHE A 79 15.07 8.31 28.38
C PHE A 79 14.27 8.63 29.63
#